data_AF-A0A7Y2SSI9-F1
#
_entry.id   AF-A0A7Y2SSI9-F1
#
_cell.length_a   1.000
_cell.length_b   1.000
_cell.length_c   1.000
_cell.angle_alpha   90.00
_cell.angle_beta   90.00
_cell.angle_gamma   90.00
#
_symmetry.space_group_name_H-M   'P 1'
#
loop_
_entity.id
_entity.type
_entity.pdbx_description
1 polymer ?
#
loop_
_entity_poly.entity_id
_entity_poly.type
_entity_poly.pdbx_seq_one_letter_code
_entity_poly.pdbx_strand_id
1 'polypeptide(L)'
;MAIDSVRLLTDSAVQIWRGLSRYSSIESLTASDCFEDWITTTSPSVALDRAEEQSLRREYRRLTTLIEEIETLVRSRSRALDLVRSRIDEDALCS
;
A
#
# COMPACT_ATOMS: atom_id res chain seq x y z
N MET A 1 -6.29 -14.46 -12.58
CA MET A 1 -5.57 -14.70 -11.32
C MET A 1 -4.88 -13.46 -10.75
N ALA A 2 -4.14 -12.64 -11.51
CA ALA A 2 -3.54 -11.41 -10.96
C ALA A 2 -4.55 -10.33 -10.50
N ILE A 3 -5.68 -10.18 -11.22
CA ILE A 3 -6.76 -9.25 -10.84
C ILE A 3 -7.40 -9.66 -9.50
N ASP A 4 -7.54 -10.97 -9.27
CA ASP A 4 -8.13 -11.50 -8.04
C ASP A 4 -7.19 -11.28 -6.85
N SER A 5 -5.87 -11.41 -7.06
CA SER A 5 -4.85 -11.08 -6.04
C SER A 5 -4.88 -9.61 -5.65
N VAL A 6 -4.98 -8.68 -6.61
CA VAL A 6 -5.05 -7.23 -6.32
C VAL A 6 -6.30 -6.90 -5.50
N ARG A 7 -7.46 -7.47 -5.85
CA ARG A 7 -8.70 -7.29 -5.09
C ARG A 7 -8.57 -7.78 -3.65
N LEU A 8 -8.08 -9.00 -3.46
CA LEU A 8 -7.92 -9.60 -2.13
C LEU A 8 -6.95 -8.83 -1.23
N LEU A 9 -5.82 -8.36 -1.79
CA LEU A 9 -4.85 -7.54 -1.06
C LEU A 9 -5.43 -6.18 -0.70
N THR A 10 -6.20 -5.58 -1.60
CA THR A 10 -6.88 -4.30 -1.37
C THR A 10 -7.93 -4.42 -0.27
N ASP A 11 -8.77 -5.46 -0.29
CA ASP A 11 -9.76 -5.72 0.75
C ASP A 11 -9.10 -5.92 2.13
N SER A 12 -7.97 -6.64 2.15
CA SER A 12 -7.17 -6.83 3.37
C SER A 12 -6.58 -5.51 3.88
N ALA A 13 -6.06 -4.67 2.98
CA ALA A 13 -5.53 -3.36 3.33
C ALA A 13 -6.63 -2.44 3.89
N VAL A 14 -7.84 -2.47 3.30
CA VAL A 14 -9.01 -1.71 3.79
C VAL A 14 -9.41 -2.14 5.21
N GLN A 15 -9.39 -3.45 5.51
CA GLN A 15 -9.70 -3.93 6.85
C GLN A 15 -8.72 -3.41 7.90
N ILE A 16 -7.41 -3.43 7.60
CA ILE A 16 -6.38 -2.89 8.50
C ILE A 16 -6.54 -1.37 8.63
N TRP A 17 -6.74 -0.67 7.52
CA TRP A 17 -6.91 0.78 7.51
C TRP A 17 -8.07 1.24 8.40
N ARG A 18 -9.21 0.53 8.44
CA ARG A 18 -10.34 0.87 9.32
C ARG A 18 -9.99 0.89 10.82
N GLY A 19 -9.00 0.10 11.24
CA GLY A 19 -8.47 0.14 12.60
C GLY A 19 -7.58 1.37 12.81
N LEU A 20 -6.66 1.59 11.87
CA LEU A 20 -5.67 2.66 11.92
C LEU A 20 -6.25 4.07 11.72
N SER A 21 -7.36 4.19 10.97
CA SER A 21 -7.99 5.47 10.62
C SER A 21 -8.52 6.26 11.82
N ARG A 22 -8.55 5.63 13.01
CA ARG A 22 -8.91 6.28 14.27
C ARG A 22 -7.78 7.14 14.83
N TYR A 23 -6.54 6.86 14.42
CA TYR A 23 -5.33 7.46 14.97
C TYR A 23 -4.71 8.49 14.03
N SER A 24 -4.89 8.32 12.72
CA SER A 24 -4.31 9.19 11.70
C SER A 24 -5.07 9.12 10.38
N SER A 25 -4.71 10.00 9.44
CA SER A 25 -5.27 10.06 8.08
C SER A 25 -4.52 9.16 7.08
N ILE A 26 -5.13 8.86 5.92
CA ILE A 26 -4.44 8.04 4.91
C ILE A 26 -3.39 8.87 4.17
N GLU A 27 -3.61 10.19 4.09
CA GLU A 27 -2.70 11.15 3.50
C GLU A 27 -1.40 11.25 4.32
N SER A 28 -1.50 11.28 5.65
CA SER A 28 -0.32 11.25 6.52
C SER A 28 0.46 9.95 6.37
N LEU A 29 -0.19 8.81 6.10
CA LEU A 29 0.50 7.55 5.83
C LEU A 29 1.41 7.64 4.60
N THR A 30 1.00 8.38 3.56
CA THR A 30 1.81 8.58 2.34
C THR A 30 2.89 9.66 2.49
N ALA A 31 2.75 10.54 3.47
CA ALA A 31 3.67 11.65 3.73
C ALA A 31 4.72 11.31 4.81
N SER A 32 4.53 10.23 5.57
CA SER A 32 5.41 9.82 6.66
C SER A 32 6.39 8.73 6.21
N ASP A 33 7.67 8.91 6.57
CA ASP A 33 8.71 7.91 6.28
C ASP A 33 8.66 6.73 7.25
N CYS A 34 8.11 6.92 8.45
CA CYS A 34 8.04 5.89 9.48
C CYS A 34 6.81 6.01 10.39
N PHE A 35 6.61 4.98 11.21
CA PHE A 35 5.49 4.92 12.16
C PHE A 35 5.49 6.10 13.16
N GLU A 36 6.66 6.52 13.64
CA GLU A 36 6.75 7.61 14.63
C GLU A 36 6.28 8.94 14.03
N ASP A 37 6.68 9.22 12.78
CA ASP A 37 6.21 10.41 12.08
C ASP A 37 4.71 10.32 11.85
N TRP A 38 4.22 9.15 11.43
CA TRP A 38 2.80 8.93 11.14
C TRP A 38 1.88 9.12 12.36
N ILE A 39 2.29 8.60 13.52
CA ILE A 39 1.48 8.67 14.75
C ILE A 39 1.54 10.07 15.37
N THR A 40 2.68 10.76 15.28
CA THR A 40 2.87 12.10 15.85
C THR A 40 2.27 13.21 15.00
N THR A 41 2.16 13.02 13.68
CA THR A 41 1.60 14.02 12.74
C THR A 41 0.14 14.40 13.06
N THR A 42 -0.63 13.52 13.70
CA THR A 42 -2.07 13.76 13.91
C THR A 42 -2.53 13.59 15.35
N SER A 43 -1.83 12.81 16.19
CA SER A 43 -2.22 12.57 17.58
C SER A 43 -1.09 12.81 18.58
N PRO A 44 -0.77 14.07 18.92
CA PRO A 44 0.16 14.37 20.02
C PRO A 44 -0.36 13.98 21.41
N SER A 45 -1.61 13.51 21.55
CA SER A 45 -2.28 13.32 22.86
C SER A 45 -2.88 11.92 23.12
N VAL A 46 -2.77 10.96 22.20
CA VAL A 46 -3.25 9.60 22.47
C VAL A 46 -2.22 8.88 23.33
N ALA A 47 -2.48 8.81 24.63
CA ALA A 47 -1.72 7.98 25.55
C ALA A 47 -2.03 6.51 25.26
N LEU A 48 -1.31 5.92 24.32
CA LEU A 48 -1.34 4.49 24.06
C LEU A 48 -0.56 3.77 25.16
N ASP A 49 -1.09 2.64 25.62
CA ASP A 49 -0.26 1.71 26.39
C ASP A 49 0.74 0.97 25.47
N ARG A 50 1.73 0.29 26.06
CA ARG A 50 2.76 -0.42 25.30
C ARG A 50 2.19 -1.55 24.43
N ALA A 51 1.11 -2.20 24.84
CA ALA A 51 0.51 -3.30 24.10
C ALA A 51 -0.26 -2.76 22.88
N GLU A 52 -1.02 -1.69 23.06
CA GLU A 52 -1.73 -0.96 22.02
C GLU A 52 -0.75 -0.40 20.99
N GLU A 53 0.31 0.28 21.43
CA GLU A 53 1.36 0.82 20.55
C GLU A 53 2.03 -0.29 19.74
N GLN A 54 2.33 -1.43 20.37
CA GLN A 54 2.93 -2.56 19.68
C GLN A 54 1.96 -3.23 18.69
N SER A 55 0.66 -3.26 18.99
CA SER A 55 -0.36 -3.73 18.05
C SER A 55 -0.45 -2.80 16.85
N LEU A 56 -0.51 -1.49 17.11
CA LEU A 56 -0.60 -0.45 16.10
C LEU A 56 0.62 -0.46 15.16
N ARG A 57 1.84 -0.62 15.71
CA ARG A 57 3.06 -0.78 14.91
C ARG A 57 3.00 -2.00 13.99
N ARG A 58 2.40 -3.12 14.42
CA ARG A 58 2.26 -4.32 13.58
C ARG A 58 1.27 -4.09 12.45
N GLU A 59 0.13 -3.49 12.76
CA GLU A 59 -0.91 -3.16 11.77
C GLU A 59 -0.38 -2.16 10.74
N TYR A 60 0.32 -1.11 11.18
CA TYR A 60 0.99 -0.15 10.32
C TYR A 60 1.93 -0.84 9.32
N ARG A 61 2.89 -1.63 9.83
CA ARG A 61 3.86 -2.34 8.97
C ARG A 61 3.17 -3.25 7.98
N ARG A 62 2.15 -3.98 8.44
CA ARG A 62 1.38 -4.89 7.58
C ARG A 62 0.65 -4.13 6.48
N LEU A 63 0.08 -2.96 6.79
CA LEU A 63 -0.55 -2.12 5.78
C LEU A 63 0.46 -1.62 4.75
N THR A 64 1.63 -1.13 5.19
CA THR A 64 2.70 -0.69 4.28
C THR A 64 3.14 -1.81 3.34
N THR A 65 3.35 -3.02 3.85
CA THR A 65 3.69 -4.20 3.02
C THR A 65 2.60 -4.53 2.00
N LEU A 66 1.32 -4.49 2.40
CA LEU A 66 0.22 -4.75 1.46
C LEU A 66 0.17 -3.69 0.35
N ILE A 67 0.44 -2.42 0.67
CA ILE A 67 0.51 -1.34 -0.32
C ILE A 67 1.64 -1.60 -1.31
N GLU A 68 2.84 -1.95 -0.84
CA GLU A 68 4.00 -2.29 -1.70
C GLU A 68 3.71 -3.48 -2.62
N GLU A 69 3.04 -4.52 -2.11
CA GLU A 69 2.63 -5.68 -2.90
C GLU A 69 1.61 -5.30 -3.98
N ILE A 70 0.59 -4.50 -3.62
CA ILE A 70 -0.40 -3.98 -4.57
C ILE A 70 0.28 -3.16 -5.66
N GLU A 71 1.18 -2.24 -5.28
CA GLU A 71 1.92 -1.42 -6.25
C GLU A 71 2.73 -2.28 -7.21
N THR A 72 3.41 -3.30 -6.70
CA THR A 72 4.21 -4.24 -7.51
C THR A 72 3.35 -4.97 -8.53
N LEU A 73 2.17 -5.46 -8.11
CA LEU A 73 1.25 -6.17 -8.99
C LEU A 73 0.60 -5.25 -10.04
N VAL A 74 0.22 -4.03 -9.65
CA VAL A 74 -0.36 -3.04 -10.58
C VAL A 74 0.68 -2.62 -11.62
N ARG A 75 1.92 -2.33 -11.21
CA ARG A 75 3.02 -1.99 -12.13
C ARG A 75 3.42 -3.17 -13.01
N SER A 76 3.35 -4.41 -12.52
CA SER A 76 3.60 -5.61 -13.33
C SER A 76 2.69 -5.68 -14.55
N ARG A 77 1.39 -5.36 -14.39
CA ARG A 77 0.46 -5.29 -15.52
C ARG A 77 0.82 -4.18 -16.51
N SER A 78 1.08 -2.97 -16.02
CA SER A 78 1.50 -1.86 -16.91
C SER A 78 2.77 -2.23 -17.67
N ARG A 79 3.75 -2.81 -16.99
CA ARG A 79 5.00 -3.31 -17.60
C ARG A 79 4.76 -4.41 -18.62
N ALA A 80 3.82 -5.33 -18.36
CA ALA A 80 3.42 -6.35 -19.33
C ALA A 80 2.77 -5.74 -20.57
N LEU A 81 1.94 -4.69 -20.39
CA LEU A 81 1.33 -3.96 -21.52
C LEU A 81 2.38 -3.20 -22.34
N ASP A 82 3.37 -2.59 -21.69
CA ASP A 82 4.45 -1.90 -22.38
C ASP A 82 5.30 -2.87 -23.22
N LEU A 83 5.56 -4.09 -22.71
CA LEU A 83 6.24 -5.15 -23.48
C LEU A 83 5.41 -5.64 -24.68
N VAL A 84 4.08 -5.73 -24.54
CA VAL A 84 3.20 -6.09 -25.66
C VAL A 84 3.20 -4.99 -26.72
N ARG A 85 3.14 -3.71 -26.30
CA ARG A 85 3.20 -2.56 -27.21
C ARG A 85 4.52 -2.50 -27.96
N SER A 86 5.64 -2.61 -27.26
CA SER A 86 6.96 -2.59 -27.91
C SER A 86 7.08 -3.71 -28.95
N ARG A 87 6.50 -4.88 -28.69
CA ARG A 87 6.53 -5.98 -29.64
C ARG A 87 5.65 -5.74 -30.87
N ILE A 88 4.46 -5.14 -30.69
CA ILE A 88 3.59 -4.73 -31.81
C ILE A 88 4.31 -3.68 -32.67
N ASP A 89 4.96 -2.70 -32.05
CA ASP A 89 5.68 -1.64 -32.76
C ASP A 89 6.91 -2.21 -33.51
N GLU A 90 7.63 -3.17 -32.91
CA GLU A 90 8.71 -3.92 -33.59
C GLU A 90 8.20 -4.70 -34.80
N ASP A 91 7.10 -5.44 -34.67
CA ASP A 91 6.53 -6.23 -35.76
C ASP A 91 5.97 -5.32 -36.90
N ALA A 92 5.47 -4.12 -36.56
CA ALA A 92 5.01 -3.12 -37.52
C ALA A 92 6.15 -2.42 -38.29
N LEU A 93 7.35 -2.33 -37.70
CA LEU A 93 8.55 -1.80 -38.38
C LEU A 93 9.24 -2.83 -39.28
N CYS A 94 8.95 -4.12 -39.09
CA CYS A 94 9.48 -5.22 -39.90
C CYS A 94 8.51 -5.74 -40.98
N SER A 95 7.30 -5.17 -41.08
CA SER A 95 6.33 -5.43 -42.17
C SER A 95 6.34 -4.30 -43.19
#